data_AF-A0A0L1KW11-F1
#
_entry.id   AF-A0A0L1KW11-F1
#
_cell.length_a   1.000
_cell.length_b   1.000
_cell.length_c   1.000
_cell.angle_alpha   90.00
_cell.angle_beta   90.00
_cell.angle_gamma   90.00
#
_symmetry.space_group_name_H-M   'P 1'
#
loop_
_entity.id
_entity.type
_entity.pdbx_description
1 polymer ?
#
loop_
_entity_poly.entity_id
_entity_poly.type
_entity_poly.pdbx_seq_one_letter_code
_entity_poly.pdbx_strand_id
1 'polypeptide(L)'
;MQYNVSVTAWREALYGTRLRGLVQNPPQLVITSSSMQPLITVDKERSVEMSGWHFKWPIRYYMTPVNLPHEQRLKLMEQRQKDLYRRHAWKGNVPGQLSNVSNLTKITRDVYEADSSRDWQPTSVYKPLEQQMGGKYQRGWGYRNPDKKVVGETLGGKGLGWKRKLSGLWQIVPERIGYSPNRGY
;
A
#
# COMPACT_ATOMS: atom_id res chain seq x y z
N MET A 1 -25.06 -44.54 -3.86
CA MET A 1 -25.34 -43.57 -4.94
C MET A 1 -25.08 -44.26 -6.27
N GLN A 2 -26.07 -44.38 -7.13
CA GLN A 2 -25.92 -44.87 -8.50
C GLN A 2 -25.93 -43.67 -9.45
N TYR A 3 -24.94 -43.57 -10.33
CA TYR A 3 -24.88 -42.55 -11.37
C TYR A 3 -25.04 -43.23 -12.73
N ASN A 4 -25.78 -42.61 -13.64
CA ASN A 4 -25.90 -43.10 -15.01
C ASN A 4 -24.58 -42.83 -15.74
N VAL A 5 -23.93 -43.91 -16.19
CA VAL A 5 -22.71 -43.85 -16.99
C VAL A 5 -23.06 -43.29 -18.37
N SER A 6 -22.28 -42.32 -18.85
CA SER A 6 -22.47 -41.71 -20.17
C SER A 6 -22.41 -42.76 -21.29
N VAL A 7 -23.21 -42.57 -22.34
CA VAL A 7 -23.27 -43.48 -23.50
C VAL A 7 -21.91 -43.61 -24.19
N THR A 8 -21.08 -42.58 -24.15
CA THR A 8 -19.67 -42.60 -24.59
C THR A 8 -18.85 -43.62 -23.83
N ALA A 9 -18.83 -43.52 -22.49
CA ALA A 9 -18.05 -44.42 -21.65
C ALA A 9 -18.52 -45.88 -21.78
N TRP A 10 -19.83 -46.09 -21.89
CA TRP A 10 -20.39 -47.43 -22.15
C TRP A 10 -19.91 -48.01 -23.48
N ARG A 11 -19.88 -47.21 -24.54
CA ARG A 11 -19.47 -47.67 -25.88
C ARG A 11 -17.96 -47.82 -26.01
N GLU A 12 -17.18 -46.96 -25.36
CA GLU A 12 -15.73 -47.07 -25.30
C GLU A 12 -15.32 -48.36 -24.59
N ALA A 13 -15.99 -48.71 -23.49
CA ALA A 13 -15.78 -49.96 -22.79
C ALA A 13 -16.14 -51.21 -23.63
N LEU A 14 -17.20 -51.15 -24.45
CA LEU A 14 -17.64 -52.28 -25.26
C LEU A 14 -16.84 -52.47 -26.56
N TYR A 15 -16.46 -51.38 -27.23
CA TYR A 15 -15.90 -51.42 -28.58
C TYR A 15 -14.42 -51.00 -28.64
N GLY A 16 -13.80 -50.67 -27.49
CA GLY A 16 -12.40 -50.27 -27.39
C GLY A 16 -12.03 -48.98 -28.14
N THR A 17 -13.02 -48.28 -28.69
CA THR A 17 -12.82 -47.10 -29.55
C THR A 17 -13.94 -46.08 -29.34
N ARG A 18 -13.58 -44.79 -29.38
CA ARG A 18 -14.49 -43.67 -29.09
C ARG A 18 -14.89 -42.93 -30.36
N LEU A 19 -15.79 -43.54 -31.13
CA LEU A 19 -16.24 -43.01 -32.43
C LEU A 19 -17.58 -42.25 -32.38
N ARG A 20 -18.33 -42.31 -31.27
CA ARG A 20 -19.69 -41.70 -31.14
C ARG A 20 -19.92 -41.09 -29.77
N GLY A 21 -20.78 -40.08 -29.70
CA GLY A 21 -21.12 -39.36 -28.45
C GLY A 21 -20.08 -38.34 -28.00
N LEU A 22 -19.19 -37.90 -28.91
CA LEU A 22 -18.09 -36.97 -28.61
C LEU A 22 -18.56 -35.63 -28.04
N VAL A 23 -19.80 -35.22 -28.38
CA VAL A 23 -20.46 -34.06 -27.79
C VAL A 23 -21.07 -34.47 -26.45
N GLN A 24 -20.47 -34.02 -25.36
CA GLN A 24 -21.02 -34.23 -24.02
C GLN A 24 -22.23 -33.32 -23.82
N ASN A 25 -23.27 -33.86 -23.19
CA ASN A 25 -24.37 -33.03 -22.70
C ASN A 25 -23.86 -32.09 -21.60
N PRO A 26 -24.35 -30.84 -21.53
CA PRO A 26 -24.01 -29.94 -20.45
C PRO A 26 -24.43 -30.56 -19.09
N PRO A 27 -23.72 -30.22 -18.00
CA PRO A 27 -24.10 -30.70 -16.67
C PRO A 27 -25.52 -30.24 -16.32
N GLN A 28 -26.24 -31.07 -15.58
CA GLN A 28 -27.57 -30.71 -15.10
C GLN A 28 -27.49 -29.49 -14.18
N LEU A 29 -28.42 -28.56 -14.35
CA LEU A 29 -28.52 -27.37 -13.50
C LEU A 29 -28.97 -27.77 -12.10
N VAL A 30 -28.30 -27.25 -11.07
CA VAL A 30 -28.74 -27.34 -9.68
C VAL A 30 -29.61 -26.12 -9.39
N ILE A 31 -30.91 -26.34 -9.24
CA ILE A 31 -31.85 -25.27 -8.90
C ILE A 31 -31.78 -25.03 -7.38
N THR A 32 -31.36 -23.83 -6.99
CA THR A 32 -31.38 -23.39 -5.59
C THR A 32 -32.65 -22.59 -5.31
N SER A 33 -33.38 -22.93 -4.24
CA SER A 33 -34.56 -22.16 -3.84
C SER A 33 -34.15 -20.86 -3.15
N SER A 34 -34.60 -19.72 -3.66
CA SER A 34 -34.39 -18.40 -3.02
C SER A 34 -35.08 -18.30 -1.66
N SER A 35 -36.21 -19.00 -1.46
CA SER A 35 -36.94 -19.02 -0.19
C SER A 35 -36.22 -19.77 0.93
N MET A 36 -35.20 -20.59 0.61
CA MET A 36 -34.38 -21.28 1.59
C MET A 36 -33.10 -20.53 1.94
N GLN A 37 -32.90 -19.34 1.39
CA GLN A 37 -31.76 -18.51 1.76
C GLN A 37 -31.95 -17.97 3.19
N PRO A 38 -30.89 -17.95 4.01
CA PRO A 38 -30.98 -17.38 5.34
C PRO A 38 -31.26 -15.89 5.26
N LEU A 39 -31.96 -15.36 6.27
CA LEU A 39 -32.18 -13.93 6.42
C LEU A 39 -30.84 -13.17 6.36
N ILE A 40 -30.85 -12.06 5.62
CA ILE A 40 -29.70 -11.17 5.53
C ILE A 40 -29.48 -10.55 6.91
N THR A 41 -28.24 -10.60 7.38
CA THR A 41 -27.84 -10.00 8.65
C THR A 41 -26.90 -8.85 8.36
N VAL A 42 -26.99 -7.79 9.16
CA VAL A 42 -26.15 -6.60 9.02
C VAL A 42 -24.66 -6.96 9.09
N ASP A 43 -24.28 -7.96 9.89
CA ASP A 43 -22.90 -8.39 9.99
C ASP A 43 -22.41 -9.07 8.71
N LYS A 44 -23.25 -9.86 8.04
CA LYS A 44 -22.92 -10.44 6.72
C LYS A 44 -22.78 -9.38 5.64
N GLU A 45 -23.57 -8.31 5.70
CA GLU A 45 -23.43 -7.17 4.79
C GLU A 45 -22.16 -6.36 5.06
N ARG A 46 -21.73 -6.27 6.33
CA ARG A 46 -20.50 -5.57 6.74
C ARG A 46 -19.24 -6.42 6.53
N SER A 47 -19.37 -7.74 6.52
CA SER A 47 -18.28 -8.69 6.34
C SER A 47 -17.89 -8.89 4.88
N VAL A 48 -18.20 -7.94 3.99
CA VAL A 48 -17.54 -7.88 2.68
C VAL A 48 -16.05 -8.05 2.97
N GLU A 49 -15.38 -8.92 2.21
CA GLU A 49 -13.94 -9.21 2.30
C GLU A 49 -13.09 -7.99 1.89
N MET A 50 -13.50 -6.79 2.30
CA MET A 50 -12.63 -5.68 2.51
C MET A 50 -11.53 -6.17 3.42
N SER A 51 -10.35 -6.28 2.84
CA SER A 51 -9.11 -6.63 3.52
C SER A 51 -8.90 -5.93 4.88
N GLY A 52 -9.66 -4.87 5.21
CA GLY A 52 -9.66 -4.11 6.46
C GLY A 52 -9.67 -4.91 7.76
N TRP A 53 -10.06 -6.19 7.76
CA TRP A 53 -10.01 -7.06 8.94
C TRP A 53 -8.66 -7.77 9.15
N HIS A 54 -7.78 -7.79 8.14
CA HIS A 54 -6.44 -8.36 8.29
C HIS A 54 -5.43 -7.32 8.80
N PHE A 55 -5.03 -7.56 10.04
CA PHE A 55 -4.28 -6.74 10.99
C PHE A 55 -2.84 -6.36 10.58
N LYS A 56 -2.49 -6.34 9.30
CA LYS A 56 -1.18 -5.81 8.90
C LYS A 56 -1.24 -4.72 7.85
N TRP A 57 -1.72 -4.91 6.62
CA TRP A 57 -1.72 -3.80 5.63
C TRP A 57 -2.76 -3.96 4.52
N PRO A 58 -4.04 -3.64 4.75
CA PRO A 58 -5.10 -4.00 3.81
C PRO A 58 -5.62 -2.82 2.98
N ILE A 59 -5.68 -2.96 1.65
CA ILE A 59 -6.07 -1.97 0.62
C ILE A 59 -5.23 -0.68 0.60
N ARG A 60 -5.06 0.00 1.72
CA ARG A 60 -4.41 1.32 1.83
C ARG A 60 -2.98 1.28 1.32
N TYR A 61 -2.25 0.20 1.60
CA TYR A 61 -0.90 0.02 1.10
C TYR A 61 -0.88 -0.10 -0.43
N TYR A 62 -1.80 -0.86 -1.02
CA TYR A 62 -1.97 -0.97 -2.48
C TYR A 62 -2.42 0.34 -3.13
N MET A 63 -3.06 1.24 -2.39
CA MET A 63 -3.43 2.58 -2.86
C MET A 63 -2.35 3.64 -2.64
N THR A 64 -1.21 3.29 -2.03
CA THR A 64 -0.06 4.22 -1.89
C THR A 64 0.95 4.03 -3.02
N PRO A 65 1.58 5.12 -3.51
CA PRO A 65 2.63 5.02 -4.51
C PRO A 65 3.76 4.09 -4.07
N VAL A 66 4.21 3.22 -4.98
CA VAL A 66 5.29 2.26 -4.71
C VAL A 66 6.67 2.94 -4.63
N ASN A 67 6.82 4.09 -5.30
CA ASN A 67 8.07 4.86 -5.38
C ASN A 67 8.48 5.55 -4.06
N LEU A 68 7.71 5.36 -2.99
CA LEU A 68 8.03 5.92 -1.67
C LEU A 68 8.66 4.85 -0.78
N PRO A 69 9.69 5.20 0.02
CA PRO A 69 10.22 4.29 1.03
C PRO A 69 9.15 3.81 2.00
N HIS A 70 9.34 2.61 2.55
CA HIS A 70 8.34 1.95 3.39
C HIS A 70 7.83 2.83 4.53
N GLU A 71 8.72 3.47 5.31
CA GLU A 71 8.30 4.34 6.42
C GLU A 71 7.52 5.59 5.97
N GLN A 72 7.90 6.18 4.84
CA GLN A 72 7.16 7.30 4.28
C GLN A 72 5.77 6.87 3.83
N ARG A 73 5.64 5.66 3.26
CA ARG A 73 4.34 5.06 2.93
C ARG A 73 3.49 4.83 4.17
N LEU A 74 4.09 4.40 5.30
CA LEU A 74 3.36 4.25 6.56
C LEU A 74 2.78 5.58 7.05
N LYS A 75 3.61 6.63 7.10
CA LYS A 75 3.17 7.98 7.50
C LYS A 75 2.09 8.53 6.57
N LEU A 76 2.23 8.30 5.26
CA LEU A 76 1.25 8.67 4.25
C LEU A 76 -0.09 7.97 4.50
N MET A 77 -0.09 6.66 4.73
CA MET A 77 -1.32 5.92 5.04
C MET A 77 -2.02 6.46 6.28
N GLU A 78 -1.25 6.79 7.33
CA GLU A 78 -1.78 7.38 8.56
C GLU A 78 -2.41 8.76 8.30
N GLN A 79 -1.75 9.62 7.53
CA GLN A 79 -2.27 10.94 7.18
C GLN A 79 -3.58 10.85 6.38
N ARG A 80 -3.64 9.95 5.39
CA ARG A 80 -4.87 9.69 4.62
C ARG A 80 -5.99 9.14 5.49
N GLN A 81 -5.66 8.28 6.45
CA GLN A 81 -6.66 7.77 7.40
C GLN A 81 -7.25 8.88 8.27
N LYS A 82 -6.40 9.80 8.76
CA LYS A 82 -6.86 10.98 9.51
C LYS A 82 -7.76 11.87 8.64
N ASP A 83 -7.42 12.07 7.37
CA ASP A 83 -8.25 12.84 6.43
C ASP A 83 -9.62 12.17 6.17
N LEU A 84 -9.64 10.87 5.90
CA LEU A 84 -10.88 10.10 5.73
C LEU A 84 -11.76 10.18 6.98
N TYR A 85 -11.16 10.06 8.17
CA TYR A 85 -11.88 10.22 9.42
C TYR A 85 -12.47 11.63 9.58
N ARG A 86 -11.68 12.67 9.26
CA ARG A 86 -12.16 14.06 9.29
C ARG A 86 -13.34 14.27 8.34
N ARG A 87 -13.28 13.74 7.11
CA ARG A 87 -14.37 13.82 6.14
C ARG A 87 -15.62 13.05 6.58
N HIS A 88 -15.45 11.89 7.19
CA HIS A 88 -16.56 11.11 7.72
C HIS A 88 -17.21 11.80 8.94
N ALA A 89 -16.40 12.39 9.82
CA ALA A 89 -16.87 13.15 10.97
C ALA A 89 -17.36 14.56 10.61
N TRP A 90 -17.07 15.04 9.40
CA TRP A 90 -17.48 16.34 8.92
C TRP A 90 -18.99 16.38 8.79
N LYS A 91 -19.61 17.17 9.66
CA LYS A 91 -21.06 17.40 9.62
C LYS A 91 -21.44 18.55 8.68
N GLY A 92 -20.47 19.39 8.29
CA GLY A 92 -20.63 20.56 7.42
C GLY A 92 -21.67 21.57 7.90
N ASN A 93 -21.59 22.79 7.37
CA ASN A 93 -22.80 23.61 7.23
C ASN A 93 -23.58 23.02 6.06
N VAL A 94 -24.37 21.98 6.32
CA VAL A 94 -25.30 21.47 5.32
C VAL A 94 -26.20 22.64 4.93
N PRO A 95 -26.22 23.13 3.67
CA PRO A 95 -27.24 24.07 3.24
C PRO A 95 -28.58 23.44 3.60
N GLY A 96 -29.32 24.13 4.49
CA GLY A 96 -30.29 23.53 5.40
C GLY A 96 -31.10 22.40 4.78
N GLN A 97 -31.07 21.24 5.44
CA GLN A 97 -31.81 20.03 5.10
C GLN A 97 -31.65 19.56 3.64
N LEU A 98 -31.21 18.31 3.49
CA LEU A 98 -31.17 17.54 2.24
C LEU A 98 -32.56 17.36 1.55
N SER A 99 -33.58 18.12 1.94
CA SER A 99 -34.94 18.02 1.42
C SER A 99 -35.11 18.63 0.02
N ASN A 100 -34.21 19.51 -0.44
CA ASN A 100 -34.34 20.14 -1.74
C ASN A 100 -33.11 19.95 -2.64
N VAL A 101 -33.31 19.28 -3.78
CA VAL A 101 -32.29 19.01 -4.81
C VAL A 101 -31.69 20.30 -5.36
N SER A 102 -32.45 21.40 -5.37
CA SER A 102 -31.96 22.71 -5.82
C SER A 102 -30.79 23.25 -5.01
N ASN A 103 -30.59 22.77 -3.78
CA ASN A 103 -29.53 23.21 -2.87
C ASN A 103 -28.26 22.35 -2.99
N LEU A 104 -28.29 21.29 -3.82
CA LEU A 104 -27.12 20.45 -4.07
C LEU A 104 -26.17 21.13 -5.04
N THR A 105 -24.96 21.41 -4.58
CA THR A 105 -23.92 22.01 -5.43
C THR A 105 -22.71 21.07 -5.54
N LYS A 106 -21.95 21.22 -6.61
CA LYS A 106 -20.67 20.52 -6.79
C LYS A 106 -19.56 21.10 -5.91
N ILE A 107 -19.79 22.26 -5.28
CA ILE A 107 -18.81 22.98 -4.49
C ILE A 107 -18.91 22.49 -3.05
N THR A 108 -17.88 21.76 -2.63
CA THR A 108 -17.80 21.12 -1.29
C THR A 108 -16.88 21.84 -0.32
N ARG A 109 -16.25 22.93 -0.78
CA ARG A 109 -15.42 23.79 0.06
C ARG A 109 -16.26 24.97 0.55
N ASP A 110 -15.98 25.42 1.76
CA ASP A 110 -16.55 26.64 2.33
C ASP A 110 -15.90 27.87 1.64
N VAL A 111 -16.19 28.09 0.36
CA VAL A 111 -15.62 29.18 -0.47
C VAL A 111 -16.52 30.42 -0.43
N TYR A 112 -17.48 30.47 0.48
CA TYR A 112 -18.52 31.50 0.46
C TYR A 112 -18.06 32.88 0.94
N GLU A 113 -16.85 33.03 1.48
CA GLU A 113 -16.37 34.34 1.94
C GLU A 113 -14.95 34.68 1.43
N ALA A 114 -14.91 35.76 0.64
CA ALA A 114 -13.77 36.61 0.28
C ALA A 114 -12.60 36.00 -0.52
N ASP A 115 -12.62 36.29 -1.83
CA ASP A 115 -11.59 36.53 -2.87
C ASP A 115 -10.07 36.31 -2.68
N SER A 116 -9.57 35.73 -1.58
CA SER A 116 -8.14 35.37 -1.40
C SER A 116 -7.90 33.88 -1.06
N SER A 117 -8.95 33.08 -0.83
CA SER A 117 -8.85 31.72 -0.28
C SER A 117 -9.04 30.59 -1.30
N ARG A 118 -9.04 30.89 -2.61
CA ARG A 118 -9.25 29.89 -3.68
C ARG A 118 -8.01 29.06 -4.01
N ASP A 119 -6.87 29.41 -3.44
CA ASP A 119 -5.61 28.74 -3.73
C ASP A 119 -5.66 27.27 -3.31
N TRP A 120 -5.45 26.39 -4.29
CA TRP A 120 -5.37 24.97 -4.05
C TRP A 120 -3.94 24.61 -3.67
N GLN A 121 -3.75 24.16 -2.44
CA GLN A 121 -2.51 23.51 -2.02
C GLN A 121 -2.73 22.00 -1.86
N PRO A 122 -1.77 21.16 -2.30
CA PRO A 122 -1.81 19.74 -2.03
C PRO A 122 -1.90 19.47 -0.52
N THR A 123 -2.76 18.54 -0.12
CA THR A 123 -2.93 18.15 1.30
C THR A 123 -1.68 17.50 1.89
N SER A 124 -0.72 17.13 1.04
CA SER A 124 0.45 16.32 1.40
C SER A 124 1.52 16.40 0.31
N VAL A 125 2.77 16.54 0.73
CA VAL A 125 3.95 16.59 -0.15
C VAL A 125 4.69 15.26 -0.02
N TYR A 126 4.98 14.63 -1.16
CA TYR A 126 5.72 13.37 -1.21
C TYR A 126 6.99 13.55 -2.01
N LYS A 127 8.13 13.15 -1.44
CA LYS A 127 9.42 13.20 -2.11
C LYS A 127 9.96 11.78 -2.24
N PRO A 128 10.31 11.32 -3.46
CA PRO A 128 11.00 10.04 -3.65
C PRO A 128 12.47 10.21 -3.22
N LEU A 129 12.67 10.45 -1.92
CA LEU A 129 13.98 10.50 -1.31
C LEU A 129 14.25 9.14 -0.68
N GLU A 130 15.37 8.52 -1.03
CA GLU A 130 15.83 7.32 -0.36
C GLU A 130 15.90 7.57 1.14
N GLN A 131 15.42 6.59 1.91
CA GLN A 131 15.41 6.68 3.35
C GLN A 131 16.85 6.63 3.88
N GLN A 132 17.34 7.75 4.42
CA GLN A 132 18.69 7.86 5.00
C GLN A 132 18.84 7.15 6.36
N MET A 133 17.74 6.65 6.93
CA MET A 133 17.74 5.83 8.13
C MET A 133 17.69 4.37 7.69
N GLY A 134 18.82 3.68 7.77
CA GLY A 134 18.90 2.24 7.55
C GLY A 134 17.92 1.55 8.50
N GLY A 135 17.22 0.52 8.01
CA GLY A 135 16.36 -0.30 8.86
C GLY A 135 17.14 -0.82 10.08
N LYS A 136 16.42 -1.33 11.08
CA LYS A 136 16.89 -1.82 12.41
C LYS A 136 18.15 -2.72 12.42
N TYR A 137 18.64 -3.13 11.25
CA TYR A 137 19.75 -4.04 11.02
C TYR A 137 21.06 -3.36 10.57
N GLN A 138 21.09 -2.04 10.31
CA GLN A 138 22.32 -1.34 9.90
C GLN A 138 22.93 -0.51 11.04
N ARG A 139 24.14 -0.88 11.49
CA ARG A 139 24.88 -0.15 12.53
C ARG A 139 25.44 1.16 11.98
N GLY A 140 25.34 2.22 12.77
CA GLY A 140 25.89 3.54 12.45
C GLY A 140 24.99 4.43 11.59
N TRP A 141 23.92 3.88 10.99
CA TRP A 141 22.98 4.63 10.17
C TRP A 141 22.10 5.58 10.98
N GLY A 142 21.65 6.65 10.30
CA GLY A 142 20.73 7.64 10.84
C GLY A 142 21.27 9.07 10.78
N TYR A 143 20.39 10.03 11.00
CA TYR A 143 20.76 11.45 11.02
C TYR A 143 21.76 11.72 12.13
N ARG A 144 22.84 12.40 11.78
CA ARG A 144 23.86 12.87 12.73
C ARG A 144 23.82 14.37 12.78
N ASN A 145 23.97 14.93 13.98
CA ASN A 145 24.14 16.37 14.12
C ASN A 145 25.41 16.81 13.36
N PRO A 146 25.42 18.03 12.79
CA PRO A 146 26.57 18.55 12.04
C PRO A 146 27.90 18.41 12.79
N ASP A 147 27.89 18.57 14.11
CA ASP A 147 29.10 18.56 14.94
C ASP A 147 29.55 17.14 15.36
N LYS A 148 28.73 16.12 15.10
CA LYS A 148 29.04 14.74 15.49
C LYS A 148 29.87 14.05 14.40
N LYS A 149 30.72 13.12 14.83
CA LYS A 149 31.51 12.31 13.89
C LYS A 149 30.61 11.58 12.91
N VAL A 150 30.97 11.51 11.64
CA VAL A 150 30.26 10.78 10.59
C VAL A 150 30.54 9.27 10.70
N VAL A 151 29.67 8.44 10.15
CA VAL A 151 29.89 6.99 10.05
C VAL A 151 31.22 6.72 9.37
N GLY A 152 32.09 5.93 9.99
CA GLY A 152 33.40 5.59 9.42
C GLY A 152 34.46 6.68 9.53
N GLU A 153 34.21 7.79 10.23
CA GLU A 153 35.19 8.88 10.39
C GLU A 153 36.42 8.48 11.20
N THR A 154 36.33 7.47 12.08
CA THR A 154 37.47 7.04 12.92
C THR A 154 37.55 5.52 13.00
N LEU A 155 37.81 4.87 11.87
CA LEU A 155 38.20 3.45 11.88
C LEU A 155 39.70 3.36 12.17
N GLY A 156 40.06 3.10 13.43
CA GLY A 156 41.45 2.86 13.85
C GLY A 156 42.33 4.12 13.95
N GLY A 157 41.77 5.26 14.37
CA GLY A 157 42.52 6.52 14.50
C GLY A 157 42.84 7.23 13.19
N LYS A 158 42.38 6.69 12.05
CA LYS A 158 42.55 7.27 10.72
C LYS A 158 41.20 7.74 10.17
N GLY A 159 41.21 8.96 9.62
CA GLY A 159 40.04 9.71 9.16
C GLY A 159 39.32 9.11 7.95
N LEU A 160 38.27 9.80 7.49
CA LEU A 160 37.72 9.62 6.13
C LEU A 160 38.84 9.70 5.09
N GLY A 161 38.84 8.79 4.11
CA GLY A 161 39.86 8.74 3.06
C GLY A 161 40.95 7.68 3.25
N TRP A 162 40.85 6.82 4.26
CA TRP A 162 41.74 5.67 4.43
C TRP A 162 40.99 4.34 4.20
N LYS A 163 41.51 3.49 3.32
CA LYS A 163 40.99 2.13 3.06
C LYS A 163 42.02 1.09 3.48
N ARG A 164 41.58 0.05 4.18
CA ARG A 164 42.44 -1.10 4.54
C ARG A 164 42.51 -2.07 3.36
N LYS A 165 43.72 -2.41 2.91
CA LYS A 165 43.96 -3.46 1.90
C LYS A 165 43.88 -4.85 2.55
N LEU A 166 43.67 -5.87 1.72
CA LEU A 166 43.72 -7.29 2.11
C LEU A 166 45.06 -7.67 2.78
N SER A 167 46.15 -6.97 2.46
CA SER A 167 47.47 -7.12 3.09
C SER A 167 47.61 -6.44 4.46
N GLY A 168 46.53 -5.90 5.03
CA GLY A 168 46.56 -5.16 6.31
C GLY A 168 47.14 -3.75 6.22
N LEU A 169 47.73 -3.36 5.09
CA LEU A 169 48.23 -2.02 4.81
C LEU A 169 47.10 -1.02 4.58
N TRP A 170 47.29 0.22 5.03
CA TRP A 170 46.33 1.31 4.83
C TRP A 170 46.74 2.12 3.60
N GLN A 171 45.78 2.36 2.69
CA GLN A 171 45.97 3.22 1.52
C GLN A 171 45.06 4.45 1.63
N ILE A 172 45.61 5.61 1.27
CA ILE A 172 44.84 6.84 1.09
C ILE A 172 44.01 6.71 -0.20
N VAL A 173 42.71 6.94 -0.10
CA VAL A 173 41.79 7.00 -1.24
C VAL A 173 41.90 8.41 -1.83
N PRO A 174 42.50 8.57 -3.04
CA PRO A 174 42.83 9.89 -3.60
C PRO A 174 41.59 10.79 -3.78
N GLU A 175 40.44 10.20 -4.11
CA GLU A 175 39.16 10.90 -4.29
C GLU A 175 38.59 11.54 -3.01
N ARG A 176 39.13 11.19 -1.82
CA ARG A 176 38.68 11.72 -0.52
C ARG A 176 39.80 12.40 0.27
N ILE A 177 40.95 12.63 -0.36
CA ILE A 177 42.02 13.45 0.21
C ILE A 177 41.48 14.88 0.37
N GLY A 178 41.47 15.39 1.60
CA GLY A 178 41.03 16.77 1.88
C GLY A 178 39.57 16.93 2.32
N TYR A 179 38.77 15.85 2.40
CA TYR A 179 37.44 15.92 3.03
C TYR A 179 37.56 15.94 4.55
N SER A 180 37.96 17.09 5.11
CA SER A 180 37.72 17.42 6.51
C SER A 180 36.46 18.29 6.54
N PRO A 181 35.34 17.86 7.15
CA PRO A 181 34.27 18.80 7.42
C PRO A 181 34.88 19.89 8.30
N ASN A 182 34.94 21.13 7.80
CA ASN A 182 35.36 22.30 8.57
C ASN A 182 34.44 22.41 9.78
N ARG A 183 34.87 21.87 10.91
CA ARG A 183 34.26 22.14 12.21
C ARG A 183 34.85 23.46 12.64
N GLY A 184 34.13 24.54 12.36
CA GLY A 184 34.43 25.84 12.94
C GLY A 184 34.45 25.67 14.45
N TYR A 185 35.61 25.88 15.06
CA TYR A 185 35.75 26.07 16.49
C TYR A 185 35.30 27.49 16.85
#